data_AF-A0A0R3QBJ9-F1
#
_entry.id   AF-A0A0R3QBJ9-F1
#
_cell.length_a   1.000
_cell.length_b   1.000
_cell.length_c   1.000
_cell.angle_alpha   90.00
_cell.angle_beta   90.00
_cell.angle_gamma   90.00
#
_symmetry.space_group_name_H-M   'P 1'
#
loop_
_entity.id
_entity.type
_entity.pdbx_description
1 polymer ?
#
loop_
_entity_poly.entity_id
_entity_poly.type
_entity_poly.pdbx_seq_one_letter_code
_entity_poly.pdbx_strand_id
1 'polypeptide(L)'
;MHNQEYIMGNNIDHMIAALCAAADDDGSTLVQRHLLDFLSSAFPLNSDHLVREDFVQLLRRCLFLVLRRDMSLNRRLYQWLLNRVGDSVVTGLPVAGVDEQLDTTFFITYALPIVRKAIEEYLKLDTVQVTSGLASWDGTKEHQMQYTEVRVARLLLYFMDRPELGSLFLEETLLLLLESASKNDIRLESVLVKKEEILGGTKRLSASTETINEQSRRFSITSKSSVNSRQSRLSILSVPEEASAEQVFLY
;
A
#
# COMPACT_ATOMS: atom_id res chain seq x y z
N MET A 1 -9.37 7.92 -34.83
CA MET A 1 -9.55 9.28 -34.28
C MET A 1 -8.41 10.14 -34.78
N HIS A 2 -8.70 11.36 -35.21
CA HIS A 2 -7.71 12.29 -35.79
C HIS A 2 -6.65 12.69 -34.74
N ASN A 3 -5.39 12.84 -35.16
CA ASN A 3 -4.25 13.24 -34.31
C ASN A 3 -4.56 14.53 -33.56
N GLN A 4 -4.97 14.42 -32.30
CA GLN A 4 -5.21 15.56 -31.42
C GLN A 4 -3.91 15.91 -30.69
N GLU A 5 -2.88 16.31 -31.44
CA GLU A 5 -1.54 16.63 -30.92
C GLU A 5 -1.57 17.71 -29.82
N TYR A 6 -2.57 18.60 -29.87
CA TYR A 6 -2.72 19.67 -28.89
C TYR A 6 -3.25 19.21 -27.52
N ILE A 7 -3.66 17.95 -27.37
CA ILE A 7 -4.15 17.44 -26.07
C ILE A 7 -3.05 17.46 -25.00
N MET A 8 -1.78 17.39 -25.42
CA MET A 8 -0.62 17.39 -24.55
C MET A 8 -0.21 18.79 -24.07
N GLY A 9 -0.80 19.84 -24.65
CA GLY A 9 -0.45 21.22 -24.36
C GLY A 9 1.02 21.55 -24.67
N ASN A 10 1.54 22.57 -23.99
CA ASN A 10 2.89 23.10 -24.25
C ASN A 10 3.98 22.44 -23.41
N ASN A 11 3.62 21.62 -22.42
CA ASN A 11 4.57 20.98 -21.52
C ASN A 11 4.03 19.62 -21.05
N ILE A 12 4.62 18.54 -21.59
CA ILE A 12 4.22 17.16 -21.34
C ILE A 12 4.49 16.79 -19.87
N ASP A 13 5.65 17.17 -19.32
CA ASP A 13 6.00 16.85 -17.92
C ASP A 13 4.96 17.36 -16.92
N HIS A 14 4.47 18.58 -17.12
CA HIS A 14 3.43 19.16 -16.28
C HIS A 14 2.08 18.45 -16.44
N MET A 15 1.74 18.04 -17.67
CA MET A 15 0.56 17.23 -17.92
C MET A 15 0.66 15.88 -17.19
N ILE A 16 1.78 15.16 -17.32
CA ILE A 16 1.99 13.87 -16.66
C ILE A 16 1.96 14.03 -15.13
N ALA A 17 2.59 15.07 -14.59
CA ALA A 17 2.53 15.38 -13.16
C ALA A 17 1.09 15.65 -12.69
N ALA A 18 0.30 16.39 -13.47
CA ALA A 18 -1.11 16.66 -13.16
C ALA A 18 -1.98 15.39 -13.21
N LEU A 19 -1.77 14.52 -14.21
CA LEU A 19 -2.46 13.24 -14.32
C LEU A 19 -2.09 12.29 -13.19
N CYS A 20 -0.81 12.26 -12.79
CA CYS A 20 -0.35 11.52 -11.61
C CYS A 20 -1.01 12.03 -10.33
N ALA A 21 -1.10 13.36 -10.15
CA ALA A 21 -1.76 13.97 -9.00
C ALA A 21 -3.27 13.64 -8.98
N ALA A 22 -3.93 13.58 -10.14
CA ALA A 22 -5.33 13.16 -10.23
C ALA A 22 -5.53 11.67 -9.90
N ALA A 23 -4.54 10.81 -10.20
CA ALA A 23 -4.57 9.41 -9.78
C ALA A 23 -4.42 9.27 -8.26
N ASP A 24 -3.51 10.04 -7.66
CA ASP A 24 -3.27 10.07 -6.21
C ASP A 24 -4.36 10.82 -5.41
N ASP A 25 -5.38 11.41 -6.06
CA ASP A 25 -6.42 12.15 -5.35
C ASP A 25 -7.25 11.25 -4.43
N ASP A 26 -7.10 11.46 -3.12
CA ASP A 26 -7.88 10.78 -2.09
C ASP A 26 -9.31 11.32 -1.94
N GLY A 27 -9.63 12.41 -2.64
CA GLY A 27 -10.96 13.00 -2.69
C GLY A 27 -11.96 12.14 -3.47
N SER A 28 -12.30 12.57 -4.68
CA SER A 28 -13.45 12.04 -5.40
C SER A 28 -13.06 10.90 -6.34
N THR A 29 -13.65 9.72 -6.12
CA THR A 29 -13.51 8.59 -7.08
C THR A 29 -14.01 8.93 -8.47
N LEU A 30 -14.84 9.99 -8.61
CA LEU A 30 -15.28 10.50 -9.90
C LEU A 30 -14.11 11.04 -10.73
N VAL A 31 -13.14 11.73 -10.11
CA VAL A 31 -11.95 12.26 -10.78
C VAL A 31 -11.11 11.11 -11.33
N GLN A 32 -10.87 10.08 -10.52
CA GLN A 32 -10.13 8.88 -10.92
C GLN A 32 -10.82 8.09 -12.04
N ARG A 33 -12.17 8.02 -12.04
CA ARG A 33 -12.93 7.38 -13.12
C ARG A 33 -12.75 8.16 -14.43
N HIS A 34 -12.93 9.48 -14.41
CA HIS A 34 -12.73 10.31 -15.59
C HIS A 34 -11.27 10.31 -16.07
N LEU A 35 -10.32 10.26 -15.15
CA LEU A 35 -8.91 10.08 -15.48
C LEU A 35 -8.68 8.78 -16.25
N LEU A 36 -9.19 7.63 -15.76
CA LEU A 36 -9.01 6.36 -16.45
C LEU A 36 -9.73 6.33 -17.81
N ASP A 37 -10.91 6.93 -17.92
CA ASP A 37 -11.63 7.07 -19.21
C ASP A 37 -10.81 7.92 -20.21
N PHE A 38 -10.21 9.00 -19.72
CA PHE A 38 -9.32 9.86 -20.50
C PHE A 38 -8.04 9.13 -20.91
N LEU A 39 -7.32 8.48 -19.99
CA LEU A 39 -6.11 7.72 -20.29
C LEU A 39 -6.37 6.59 -21.30
N SER A 40 -7.48 5.87 -21.14
CA SER A 40 -7.88 4.79 -22.04
C SER A 40 -8.14 5.28 -23.47
N SER A 41 -8.78 6.43 -23.62
CA SER A 41 -9.12 6.99 -24.94
C SER A 41 -8.00 7.81 -25.59
N ALA A 42 -7.27 8.60 -24.81
CA ALA A 42 -6.25 9.53 -25.31
C ALA A 42 -4.84 8.93 -25.32
N PHE A 43 -4.53 8.01 -24.42
CA PHE A 43 -3.19 7.44 -24.24
C PHE A 43 -3.21 5.89 -24.14
N PRO A 44 -3.57 5.18 -25.23
CA PRO A 44 -3.38 3.73 -25.31
C PRO A 44 -1.93 3.34 -25.08
N LEU A 45 -1.68 2.23 -24.38
CA LEU A 45 -0.32 1.80 -23.99
C LEU A 45 0.57 1.36 -25.17
N ASN A 46 -0.01 1.15 -26.35
CA ASN A 46 0.69 0.87 -27.60
C ASN A 46 0.90 2.11 -28.48
N SER A 47 0.48 3.29 -28.01
CA SER A 47 0.62 4.53 -28.77
C SER A 47 1.99 5.16 -28.56
N ASP A 48 2.47 5.87 -29.59
CA ASP A 48 3.70 6.66 -29.53
C ASP A 48 3.45 8.11 -29.07
N HIS A 49 2.30 8.37 -28.42
CA HIS A 49 1.93 9.70 -27.95
C HIS A 49 2.77 10.17 -26.76
N LEU A 50 3.20 9.23 -25.91
CA LEU A 50 4.03 9.49 -24.74
C LEU A 50 5.26 8.59 -24.78
N VAL A 51 6.35 9.02 -24.16
CA VAL A 51 7.51 8.14 -23.98
C VAL A 51 7.20 7.06 -22.94
N ARG A 52 7.93 5.95 -22.99
CA ARG A 52 7.69 4.81 -22.10
C ARG A 52 7.75 5.20 -20.63
N GLU A 53 8.67 6.10 -20.27
CA GLU A 53 8.88 6.60 -18.92
C GLU A 53 7.65 7.32 -18.36
N ASP A 54 6.90 8.03 -19.20
CA ASP A 54 5.66 8.70 -18.81
C ASP A 54 4.56 7.68 -18.48
N PHE A 55 4.43 6.63 -19.29
CA PHE A 55 3.51 5.54 -19.02
C PHE A 55 3.88 4.78 -17.74
N VAL A 56 5.18 4.61 -17.46
CA VAL A 56 5.66 4.03 -16.19
C VAL A 56 5.21 4.89 -15.01
N GLN A 57 5.37 6.22 -15.08
CA GLN A 57 4.92 7.12 -14.03
C GLN A 57 3.40 7.06 -13.80
N LEU A 58 2.61 7.05 -14.87
CA LEU A 58 1.15 6.95 -14.80
C LEU A 58 0.71 5.61 -14.20
N LEU A 59 1.20 4.48 -14.72
CA LEU A 59 0.83 3.16 -14.21
C LEU A 59 1.28 2.95 -12.76
N ARG A 60 2.43 3.51 -12.37
CA ARG A 60 2.89 3.47 -10.98
C ARG A 60 1.88 4.08 -10.01
N ARG A 61 1.04 5.02 -10.43
CA ARG A 61 -0.07 5.58 -9.64
C ARG A 61 -1.36 4.81 -9.86
N CYS A 62 -1.77 4.63 -11.12
CA CYS A 62 -3.06 4.07 -11.48
C CYS A 62 -3.25 2.61 -11.03
N LEU A 63 -2.20 1.80 -10.97
CA LEU A 63 -2.30 0.40 -10.52
C LEU A 63 -2.86 0.30 -9.09
N PHE A 64 -2.50 1.22 -8.20
CA PHE A 64 -2.95 1.22 -6.82
C PHE A 64 -4.40 1.66 -6.64
N LEU A 65 -5.07 2.17 -7.68
CA LEU A 65 -6.50 2.48 -7.64
C LEU A 65 -7.35 1.23 -7.37
N VAL A 66 -6.85 0.03 -7.72
CA VAL A 66 -7.54 -1.23 -7.44
C VAL A 66 -7.76 -1.47 -5.93
N LEU A 67 -6.89 -0.89 -5.09
CA LEU A 67 -6.97 -1.01 -3.63
C LEU A 67 -8.13 -0.21 -3.03
N ARG A 68 -8.79 0.67 -3.80
CA ARG A 68 -9.96 1.45 -3.34
C ARG A 68 -11.25 0.64 -3.25
N ARG A 69 -11.26 -0.61 -3.72
CA ARG A 69 -12.45 -1.50 -3.74
C ARG A 69 -13.63 -0.93 -4.52
N ASP A 70 -13.37 -0.12 -5.55
CA ASP A 70 -14.39 0.44 -6.44
C ASP A 70 -14.43 -0.35 -7.75
N MET A 71 -15.52 -1.08 -7.98
CA MET A 71 -15.66 -1.93 -9.17
C MET A 71 -15.60 -1.14 -10.48
N SER A 72 -16.04 0.11 -10.46
CA SER A 72 -16.07 1.00 -11.63
C SER A 72 -14.66 1.49 -11.99
N LEU A 73 -13.82 1.76 -10.99
CA LEU A 73 -12.39 2.03 -11.18
C LEU A 73 -11.65 0.80 -11.68
N ASN A 74 -11.84 -0.36 -11.03
CA ASN A 74 -11.19 -1.61 -11.41
C ASN A 74 -11.47 -1.95 -12.87
N ARG A 75 -12.75 -1.86 -13.29
CA ARG A 75 -13.17 -2.09 -14.66
C ARG A 75 -12.46 -1.18 -15.65
N ARG A 76 -12.38 0.13 -15.37
CA ARG A 76 -11.71 1.10 -16.27
C ARG A 76 -10.21 0.88 -16.35
N LEU A 77 -9.58 0.56 -15.22
CA LEU A 77 -8.16 0.22 -15.19
C LEU A 77 -7.89 -1.00 -16.08
N TYR A 78 -8.68 -2.07 -15.95
CA TYR A 78 -8.55 -3.26 -16.79
C TYR A 78 -8.82 -2.95 -18.27
N GLN A 79 -9.80 -2.11 -18.57
CA GLN A 79 -10.06 -1.67 -19.95
C GLN A 79 -8.87 -0.94 -20.56
N TRP A 80 -8.17 -0.10 -19.79
CA TRP A 80 -6.96 0.57 -20.26
C TRP A 80 -5.80 -0.41 -20.45
N LEU A 81 -5.57 -1.31 -19.49
CA LEU A 81 -4.51 -2.33 -19.55
C LEU A 81 -4.70 -3.33 -20.71
N LEU A 82 -5.94 -3.56 -21.14
CA LEU A 82 -6.29 -4.47 -22.24
C LEU A 82 -6.60 -3.73 -23.56
N ASN A 83 -6.56 -2.40 -23.57
CA ASN A 83 -6.95 -1.54 -24.70
C ASN A 83 -8.35 -1.86 -25.26
N ARG A 84 -9.32 -2.06 -24.37
CA ARG A 84 -10.73 -2.34 -24.70
C ARG A 84 -11.59 -1.08 -24.61
N VAL A 85 -11.20 -0.04 -25.36
CA VAL A 85 -11.95 1.22 -25.43
C VAL A 85 -13.31 0.96 -26.08
N GLY A 86 -14.40 1.10 -25.32
CA GLY A 86 -15.77 0.96 -25.85
C GLY A 86 -16.51 -0.33 -25.50
N ASP A 87 -15.86 -1.31 -24.86
CA ASP A 87 -16.54 -2.52 -24.31
C ASP A 87 -17.42 -2.19 -23.09
N SER A 88 -17.80 -0.91 -22.89
CA SER A 88 -18.59 -0.46 -21.76
C SER A 88 -20.03 -0.99 -21.73
N VAL A 89 -20.53 -1.56 -22.83
CA VAL A 89 -21.92 -1.98 -22.97
C VAL A 89 -22.11 -3.49 -22.78
N VAL A 90 -21.05 -4.31 -22.81
CA VAL A 90 -21.15 -5.78 -22.76
C VAL A 90 -20.34 -6.38 -21.61
N THR A 91 -20.46 -5.79 -20.41
CA THR A 91 -20.20 -6.57 -19.19
C THR A 91 -21.27 -6.29 -18.14
N GLY A 92 -22.54 -6.46 -18.52
CA GLY A 92 -23.41 -7.27 -17.66
C GLY A 92 -22.81 -8.66 -17.59
N LEU A 93 -23.12 -9.43 -16.54
CA LEU A 93 -22.63 -10.80 -16.31
C LEU A 93 -22.28 -11.57 -17.60
N PRO A 94 -21.21 -12.39 -17.62
CA PRO A 94 -21.14 -13.41 -18.65
C PRO A 94 -22.46 -14.17 -18.59
N VAL A 95 -23.28 -14.02 -19.64
CA VAL A 95 -24.35 -14.96 -19.90
C VAL A 95 -23.65 -16.30 -19.94
N ALA A 96 -23.98 -17.15 -18.98
CA ALA A 96 -23.38 -18.46 -18.83
C ALA A 96 -23.27 -19.14 -20.20
N GLY A 97 -22.03 -19.41 -20.66
CA GLY A 97 -21.79 -20.38 -21.73
C GLY A 97 -21.08 -19.93 -23.00
N VAL A 98 -20.52 -18.72 -23.11
CA VAL A 98 -19.54 -18.43 -24.19
C VAL A 98 -18.22 -18.01 -23.56
N ASP A 99 -17.29 -18.95 -23.56
CA ASP A 99 -15.89 -18.80 -23.19
C ASP A 99 -15.20 -17.87 -24.21
N GLU A 100 -15.46 -16.57 -24.13
CA GLU A 100 -14.57 -15.58 -24.74
C GLU A 100 -13.31 -15.54 -23.88
N GLN A 101 -12.41 -16.46 -24.18
CA GLN A 101 -11.06 -16.49 -23.66
C GLN A 101 -10.48 -15.08 -23.74
N LEU A 102 -10.22 -14.45 -22.59
CA LEU A 102 -9.73 -13.09 -22.53
C LEU A 102 -8.43 -12.99 -23.32
N ASP A 103 -8.44 -12.26 -24.43
CA ASP A 103 -7.22 -12.00 -25.19
C ASP A 103 -6.27 -11.13 -24.34
N THR A 104 -5.20 -11.76 -23.85
CA THR A 104 -4.14 -11.14 -23.06
C THR A 104 -2.95 -10.72 -23.91
N THR A 105 -2.99 -10.90 -25.23
CA THR A 105 -1.87 -10.58 -26.14
C THR A 105 -1.46 -9.12 -26.03
N PHE A 106 -2.44 -8.21 -25.99
CA PHE A 106 -2.16 -6.78 -25.80
C PHE A 106 -1.47 -6.51 -24.46
N PHE A 107 -1.99 -7.10 -23.38
CA PHE A 107 -1.46 -6.93 -22.04
C PHE A 107 -0.01 -7.42 -21.95
N ILE A 108 0.26 -8.64 -22.43
CA ILE A 108 1.61 -9.23 -22.44
C ILE A 108 2.58 -8.38 -23.27
N THR A 109 2.14 -7.88 -24.42
CA THR A 109 3.01 -7.17 -25.37
C THR A 109 3.34 -5.75 -24.91
N TYR A 110 2.34 -4.99 -24.43
CA TYR A 110 2.48 -3.56 -24.18
C TYR A 110 2.39 -3.19 -22.70
N ALA A 111 1.39 -3.69 -21.99
CA ALA A 111 1.12 -3.25 -20.62
C ALA A 111 2.07 -3.89 -19.60
N LEU A 112 2.29 -5.20 -19.67
CA LEU A 112 3.05 -5.99 -18.71
C LEU A 112 4.51 -5.50 -18.54
N PRO A 113 5.26 -5.15 -19.61
CA PRO A 113 6.60 -4.57 -19.46
C PRO A 113 6.60 -3.23 -18.71
N ILE A 114 5.59 -2.39 -18.93
CA ILE A 114 5.45 -1.08 -18.27
C ILE A 114 5.04 -1.28 -16.81
N VAL A 115 4.10 -2.19 -16.54
CA VAL A 115 3.69 -2.60 -15.19
C VAL A 115 4.88 -3.10 -14.38
N ARG A 116 5.69 -4.00 -14.94
CA ARG A 116 6.90 -4.51 -14.30
C ARG A 116 7.84 -3.37 -13.89
N LYS A 117 8.08 -2.42 -14.81
CA LYS A 117 8.91 -1.23 -14.53
C LYS A 117 8.30 -0.30 -13.49
N ALA A 118 7.00 -0.07 -13.54
CA ALA A 118 6.29 0.73 -12.55
C ALA A 118 6.42 0.15 -11.13
N ILE A 119 6.31 -1.18 -10.99
CA ILE A 119 6.50 -1.87 -9.71
C ILE A 119 7.97 -1.83 -9.26
N GLU A 120 8.91 -2.03 -10.18
CA GLU A 120 10.35 -1.92 -9.90
C GLU A 120 10.69 -0.53 -9.34
N GLU A 121 10.18 0.54 -9.94
CA GLU A 121 10.39 1.91 -9.46
C GLU A 121 9.65 2.21 -8.16
N TYR A 122 8.44 1.67 -8.00
CA TYR A 122 7.65 1.85 -6.79
C TYR A 122 8.34 1.23 -5.56
N LEU A 123 8.90 0.03 -5.70
CA LEU A 123 9.59 -0.68 -4.63
C LEU A 123 10.89 0.02 -4.19
N LYS A 124 11.48 0.87 -5.04
CA LYS A 124 12.67 1.68 -4.67
C LYS A 124 12.37 2.81 -3.68
N LEU A 125 11.10 3.11 -3.39
CA LEU A 125 10.74 4.20 -2.48
C LEU A 125 10.84 3.81 -0.99
N ASP A 126 10.98 2.52 -0.67
CA ASP A 126 10.94 1.91 0.68
C ASP A 126 9.63 2.12 1.45
N THR A 127 9.22 3.36 1.60
CA THR A 127 8.01 3.79 2.30
C THR A 127 7.29 4.88 1.52
N VAL A 128 5.97 4.90 1.60
CA VAL A 128 5.13 5.94 1.02
C VAL A 128 4.13 6.46 2.04
N GLN A 129 3.78 7.74 1.91
CA GLN A 129 2.67 8.33 2.65
C GLN A 129 1.36 8.02 1.93
N VAL A 130 0.39 7.55 2.68
CA VAL A 130 -0.93 7.17 2.18
C VAL A 130 -1.95 7.79 3.09
N THR A 131 -2.96 8.46 2.55
CA THR A 131 -4.06 8.97 3.36
C THR A 131 -4.78 7.83 4.07
N SER A 132 -4.87 7.93 5.39
CA SER A 132 -5.65 7.04 6.23
C SER A 132 -7.13 7.21 5.90
N GLY A 133 -7.86 6.09 5.77
CA GLY A 133 -9.31 6.10 5.63
C GLY A 133 -10.05 6.62 6.87
N LEU A 134 -9.34 6.78 7.99
CA LEU A 134 -9.84 7.45 9.18
C LEU A 134 -9.42 8.91 9.13
N ALA A 135 -10.35 9.79 8.77
CA ALA A 135 -10.14 11.22 8.96
C ALA A 135 -10.06 11.50 10.47
N SER A 136 -9.09 12.33 10.88
CA SER A 136 -9.12 12.92 12.22
C SER A 136 -10.44 13.68 12.39
N TRP A 137 -10.97 13.73 13.62
CA TRP A 137 -12.20 14.48 13.94
C TRP A 137 -12.13 15.92 13.42
N ASP A 138 -10.95 16.55 13.41
CA ASP A 138 -10.80 17.95 12.98
C ASP A 138 -10.79 18.17 11.45
N GLY A 139 -10.94 17.10 10.65
CA GLY A 139 -10.91 17.16 9.19
C GLY A 139 -9.50 17.06 8.59
N THR A 140 -8.44 16.94 9.40
CA THR A 140 -7.09 16.62 8.91
C THR A 140 -7.03 15.17 8.44
N LYS A 141 -6.58 15.00 7.20
CA LYS A 141 -6.24 13.69 6.63
C LYS A 141 -4.98 13.19 7.33
N GLU A 142 -5.10 12.19 8.20
CA GLU A 142 -3.93 11.54 8.77
C GLU A 142 -3.20 10.76 7.68
N HIS A 143 -1.91 11.01 7.53
CA HIS A 143 -1.08 10.29 6.56
C HIS A 143 -0.40 9.14 7.28
N GLN A 144 -0.67 7.91 6.84
CA GLN A 144 -0.02 6.71 7.34
C GLN A 144 1.19 6.38 6.46
N MET A 145 2.35 6.19 7.10
CA MET A 145 3.52 5.62 6.43
C MET A 145 3.31 4.13 6.21
N GLN A 146 3.44 3.69 4.95
CA GLN A 146 3.32 2.28 4.57
C GLN A 146 4.55 1.84 3.78
N TYR A 147 5.05 0.65 4.11
CA TYR A 147 6.11 0.00 3.34
C TYR A 147 5.63 -0.37 1.93
N THR A 148 6.49 -0.15 0.93
CA THR A 148 6.14 -0.33 -0.48
C THR A 148 5.85 -1.78 -0.82
N GLU A 149 6.61 -2.73 -0.29
CA GLU A 149 6.43 -4.17 -0.45
C GLU A 149 5.09 -4.64 0.09
N VAL A 150 4.61 -4.08 1.21
CA VAL A 150 3.30 -4.41 1.77
C VAL A 150 2.18 -3.96 0.84
N ARG A 151 2.34 -2.77 0.24
CA ARG A 151 1.38 -2.25 -0.73
C ARG A 151 1.39 -3.04 -2.03
N VAL A 152 2.56 -3.44 -2.53
CA VAL A 152 2.69 -4.29 -3.71
C VAL A 152 2.14 -5.69 -3.45
N ALA A 153 2.39 -6.29 -2.28
CA ALA A 153 1.79 -7.58 -1.91
C ALA A 153 0.24 -7.52 -1.91
N ARG A 154 -0.33 -6.44 -1.36
CA ARG A 154 -1.78 -6.19 -1.44
C ARG A 154 -2.25 -5.99 -2.87
N LEU A 155 -1.52 -5.22 -3.68
CA LEU A 155 -1.83 -4.99 -5.08
C LEU A 155 -1.93 -6.33 -5.84
N LEU A 156 -0.94 -7.21 -5.68
CA LEU A 156 -0.92 -8.54 -6.31
C LEU A 156 -2.12 -9.37 -5.88
N LEU A 157 -2.46 -9.38 -4.58
CA LEU A 157 -3.61 -10.11 -4.07
C LEU A 157 -4.92 -9.63 -4.73
N TYR A 158 -5.09 -8.33 -4.94
CA TYR A 158 -6.28 -7.77 -5.59
C TYR A 158 -6.34 -8.09 -7.09
N PHE A 159 -5.20 -8.14 -7.76
CA PHE A 159 -5.15 -8.54 -9.18
C PHE A 159 -5.50 -10.02 -9.38
N MET A 160 -5.38 -10.87 -8.36
CA MET A 160 -5.81 -12.27 -8.43
C MET A 160 -7.32 -12.46 -8.58
N ASP A 161 -8.14 -11.44 -8.28
CA ASP A 161 -9.58 -11.47 -8.56
C ASP A 161 -9.89 -11.53 -10.08
N ARG A 162 -8.88 -11.23 -10.91
CA ARG A 162 -8.87 -11.44 -12.37
C ARG A 162 -7.69 -12.37 -12.72
N PRO A 163 -7.85 -13.69 -12.57
CA PRO A 163 -6.72 -14.63 -12.61
C PRO A 163 -5.93 -14.60 -13.93
N GLU A 164 -6.57 -14.21 -15.04
CA GLU A 164 -5.95 -14.11 -16.36
C GLU A 164 -4.88 -13.00 -16.42
N LEU A 165 -5.09 -11.90 -15.70
CA LEU A 165 -4.10 -10.83 -15.55
C LEU A 165 -3.22 -11.03 -14.31
N GLY A 166 -3.84 -11.46 -13.22
CA GLY A 166 -3.19 -11.64 -11.92
C GLY A 166 -2.05 -12.64 -11.96
N SER A 167 -2.21 -13.76 -12.66
CA SER A 167 -1.15 -14.76 -12.80
C SER A 167 0.08 -14.22 -13.54
N LEU A 168 -0.13 -13.53 -14.68
CA LEU A 168 0.92 -12.89 -15.47
C LEU A 168 1.63 -11.77 -14.69
N PHE A 169 0.86 -10.94 -14.00
CA PHE A 169 1.39 -9.87 -13.16
C PHE A 169 2.25 -10.48 -12.04
N LEU A 170 1.73 -11.48 -11.33
CA LEU A 170 2.41 -12.15 -10.24
C LEU A 170 3.73 -12.76 -10.72
N GLU A 171 3.73 -13.49 -11.82
CA GLU A 171 4.94 -14.10 -12.39
C GLU A 171 6.04 -13.07 -12.65
N GLU A 172 5.70 -11.93 -13.25
CA GLU A 172 6.67 -10.89 -13.61
C GLU A 172 7.21 -10.07 -12.43
N THR A 173 6.47 -10.01 -11.32
CA THR A 173 6.76 -9.06 -10.23
C THR A 173 7.03 -9.72 -8.87
N LEU A 174 6.73 -11.01 -8.71
CA LEU A 174 6.93 -11.71 -7.44
C LEU A 174 8.40 -11.69 -7.01
N LEU A 175 9.33 -11.92 -7.93
CA LEU A 175 10.76 -11.87 -7.61
C LEU A 175 11.19 -10.48 -7.13
N LEU A 176 10.71 -9.41 -7.78
CA LEU A 176 10.99 -8.03 -7.39
C LEU A 176 10.48 -7.74 -5.97
N LEU A 177 9.27 -8.21 -5.67
CA LEU A 177 8.67 -8.08 -4.34
C LEU A 177 9.49 -8.81 -3.29
N LEU A 178 9.88 -10.08 -3.53
CA LEU A 178 10.65 -10.88 -2.58
C LEU A 178 12.03 -10.29 -2.32
N GLU A 179 12.72 -9.82 -3.37
CA GLU A 179 14.02 -9.15 -3.23
C GLU A 179 13.89 -7.86 -2.42
N SER A 180 12.88 -7.04 -2.69
CA SER A 180 12.60 -5.82 -1.94
C SER A 180 12.27 -6.10 -0.48
N ALA A 181 11.44 -7.11 -0.22
CA ALA A 181 11.05 -7.50 1.14
C ALA A 181 12.26 -8.01 1.94
N SER A 182 13.12 -8.83 1.33
CA SER A 182 14.35 -9.32 1.96
C SER A 182 15.32 -8.18 2.29
N LYS A 183 15.50 -7.22 1.39
CA LYS A 183 16.32 -6.02 1.66
C LYS A 183 15.79 -5.22 2.85
N ASN A 184 14.47 -5.06 2.94
CA ASN A 184 13.83 -4.33 4.03
C ASN A 184 13.93 -5.06 5.37
N ASP A 185 13.85 -6.39 5.38
CA ASP A 185 14.04 -7.22 6.58
C ASP A 185 15.45 -7.04 7.16
N ILE A 186 16.50 -7.22 6.33
CA ILE A 186 17.90 -7.00 6.71
C ILE A 186 18.13 -5.57 7.23
N ARG A 187 17.51 -4.58 6.57
CA ARG A 187 17.60 -3.18 6.98
C ARG A 187 17.00 -2.98 8.37
N LEU A 188 15.81 -3.53 8.64
CA LEU A 188 15.15 -3.43 9.94
C LEU A 188 15.95 -4.12 11.03
N GLU A 189 16.49 -5.32 10.78
CA GLU A 189 17.40 -6.00 11.71
C GLU A 189 18.60 -5.13 12.07
N SER A 190 19.25 -4.51 11.08
CA SER A 190 20.39 -3.63 11.32
C SER A 190 20.06 -2.40 12.19
N VAL A 191 18.84 -1.86 12.05
CA VAL A 191 18.35 -0.73 12.85
C VAL A 191 18.06 -1.17 14.29
N LEU A 192 17.48 -2.36 14.46
CA LEU A 192 17.20 -2.93 15.77
C LEU A 192 18.50 -3.17 16.55
N VAL A 193 19.51 -3.79 15.93
CA VAL A 193 20.83 -4.02 16.54
C VAL A 193 21.46 -2.70 16.99
N LYS A 194 21.49 -1.68 16.12
CA LYS A 194 22.01 -0.33 16.48
C LYS A 194 21.24 0.29 17.64
N LYS A 195 19.91 0.14 17.65
CA LYS A 195 19.06 0.70 18.72
C LYS A 195 19.32 -0.02 20.05
N GLU A 196 19.52 -1.33 20.03
CA GLU A 196 19.92 -2.10 21.21
C GLU A 196 21.30 -1.70 21.74
N GLU A 197 22.28 -1.47 20.86
CA GLU A 197 23.61 -0.96 21.25
C GLU A 197 23.52 0.40 21.95
N ILE A 198 22.71 1.32 21.41
CA ILE A 198 22.46 2.64 22.01
C ILE A 198 21.80 2.48 23.38
N LEU A 199 20.73 1.68 23.48
CA LEU A 199 20.03 1.42 24.75
C LEU A 199 20.92 0.72 25.79
N GLY A 200 21.78 -0.21 25.35
CA GLY A 200 22.77 -0.88 26.20
C GLY A 200 23.87 0.06 26.68
N GLY A 201 24.31 0.99 25.82
CA GLY A 201 25.21 2.09 26.17
C GLY A 201 24.61 3.05 27.21
N THR A 202 23.35 3.43 27.03
CA THR A 202 22.62 4.29 27.99
C THR A 202 22.44 3.59 29.34
N LYS A 203 22.18 2.27 29.36
CA LYS A 203 22.16 1.48 30.61
C LYS A 203 23.52 1.42 31.29
N ARG A 204 24.64 1.35 30.54
CA ARG A 204 25.99 1.43 31.13
C ARG A 204 26.29 2.82 31.68
N LEU A 205 25.85 3.89 31.01
CA LEU A 205 26.03 5.27 31.49
C LEU A 205 25.18 5.55 32.74
N SER A 206 23.94 5.05 32.83
CA SER A 206 23.13 5.16 34.04
C SER A 206 23.70 4.35 35.21
N ALA A 207 24.22 3.14 34.97
CA ALA A 207 24.94 2.36 35.98
C ALA A 207 26.27 3.01 36.41
N SER A 208 26.97 3.69 35.49
CA SER A 208 28.17 4.48 35.79
C SER A 208 27.83 5.70 36.65
N THR A 209 26.66 6.31 36.43
CA THR A 209 26.19 7.46 37.22
C THR A 209 25.69 7.04 38.61
N GLU A 210 25.04 5.87 38.72
CA GLU A 210 24.66 5.27 40.00
C GLU A 210 25.88 4.84 40.83
N THR A 211 26.91 4.26 40.20
CA THR A 211 28.15 3.87 40.90
C THR A 211 28.98 5.07 41.37
N ILE A 212 28.98 6.19 40.64
CA ILE A 212 29.58 7.44 41.11
C ILE A 212 28.80 8.01 42.31
N ASN A 213 27.47 7.94 42.29
CA ASN A 213 26.63 8.44 43.39
C ASN A 213 26.66 7.51 44.63
N GLU A 214 26.88 6.20 44.45
CA GLU A 214 27.16 5.26 45.55
C GLU A 214 28.54 5.47 46.17
N GLN A 215 29.56 5.82 45.38
CA GLN A 215 30.89 6.14 45.90
C GLN A 215 30.86 7.44 46.74
N SER A 216 30.03 8.42 46.39
CA SER A 216 29.80 9.60 47.23
C SER A 216 29.04 9.32 48.53
N ARG A 217 28.27 8.22 48.63
CA ARG A 217 27.56 7.84 49.88
C ARG A 217 28.37 7.00 50.86
N ARG A 218 29.58 6.53 50.49
CA ARG A 218 30.45 5.73 51.37
C ARG A 218 31.18 6.52 52.48
N PHE A 219 30.94 7.83 52.59
CA PHE A 219 31.28 8.63 53.77
C PHE A 219 30.04 9.07 54.55
N SER A 220 29.20 8.12 54.96
CA SER A 220 28.23 8.40 56.02
C SER A 220 27.87 7.12 56.76
N ILE A 221 28.28 7.10 58.02
CA ILE A 221 28.26 5.99 58.96
C ILE A 221 26.90 5.92 59.68
N THR A 222 26.46 4.69 59.96
CA THR A 222 25.45 4.21 60.94
C THR A 222 23.96 4.10 60.55
N SER A 223 23.45 2.86 60.71
CA SER A 223 22.29 2.46 61.54
C SER A 223 21.12 1.73 60.85
N LYS A 224 21.06 0.42 61.17
CA LYS A 224 19.91 -0.38 61.67
C LYS A 224 18.78 -0.84 60.72
N SER A 225 18.68 -2.19 60.65
CA SER A 225 17.48 -3.09 60.64
C SER A 225 16.33 -2.80 59.64
N SER A 226 15.73 -3.75 58.89
CA SER A 226 15.09 -5.00 59.33
C SER A 226 14.42 -5.70 58.11
N VAL A 227 14.75 -6.97 57.88
CA VAL A 227 13.88 -8.17 57.71
C VAL A 227 12.44 -8.02 57.13
N ASN A 228 12.17 -8.62 55.95
CA ASN A 228 11.13 -9.65 55.63
C ASN A 228 11.00 -9.85 54.10
N SER A 229 11.32 -11.02 53.51
CA SER A 229 10.48 -12.22 53.30
C SER A 229 9.28 -11.99 52.35
N ARG A 230 9.41 -12.21 51.03
CA ARG A 230 9.08 -13.42 50.22
C ARG A 230 7.63 -13.99 50.30
N GLN A 231 7.01 -14.02 49.09
CA GLN A 231 6.06 -14.99 48.51
C GLN A 231 4.55 -14.98 48.86
N SER A 232 3.69 -14.81 47.84
CA SER A 232 2.61 -15.72 47.34
C SER A 232 1.66 -14.95 46.40
N ARG A 233 1.48 -15.32 45.12
CA ARG A 233 0.58 -16.32 44.51
C ARG A 233 -0.93 -16.05 44.71
N LEU A 234 -1.66 -15.63 43.66
CA LEU A 234 -2.64 -16.44 42.90
C LEU A 234 -3.57 -15.59 42.00
N SER A 235 -3.76 -16.13 40.80
CA SER A 235 -4.72 -15.81 39.74
C SER A 235 -6.16 -16.21 40.10
N ILE A 236 -7.16 -15.43 39.67
CA ILE A 236 -8.55 -15.87 39.52
C ILE A 236 -9.09 -15.40 38.17
N LEU A 237 -9.68 -16.35 37.45
CA LEU A 237 -10.36 -16.26 36.16
C LEU A 237 -11.85 -16.56 36.43
N SER A 238 -12.78 -15.79 35.89
CA SER A 238 -14.17 -16.24 35.69
C SER A 238 -14.89 -15.42 34.60
N VAL A 239 -15.54 -16.16 33.71
CA VAL A 239 -16.43 -15.81 32.58
C VAL A 239 -17.51 -16.92 32.59
N PRO A 240 -18.67 -16.83 31.91
CA PRO A 240 -19.77 -15.85 31.92
C PRO A 240 -21.10 -16.50 32.40
N GLU A 241 -22.23 -15.78 32.38
CA GLU A 241 -23.58 -16.40 32.43
C GLU A 241 -24.51 -15.75 31.39
N GLU A 242 -25.08 -16.59 30.53
CA GLU A 242 -26.20 -16.32 29.61
C GLU A 242 -27.55 -16.49 30.34
N ALA A 243 -28.56 -15.68 29.98
CA ALA A 243 -29.94 -16.16 29.73
C ALA A 243 -30.86 -15.03 29.21
N SER A 244 -31.20 -15.11 27.91
CA SER A 244 -32.54 -15.01 27.31
C SER A 244 -33.70 -14.37 28.10
N ALA A 245 -34.41 -13.41 27.51
CA ALA A 245 -35.77 -13.62 26.98
C ALA A 245 -36.35 -12.38 26.26
N GLU A 246 -37.27 -12.70 25.35
CA GLU A 246 -37.97 -11.96 24.30
C GLU A 246 -38.91 -10.81 24.74
N GLN A 247 -39.27 -10.00 23.72
CA GLN A 247 -40.57 -9.36 23.40
C GLN A 247 -40.39 -7.86 23.09
N VAL A 248 -41.08 -7.17 22.17
CA VAL A 248 -42.07 -7.42 21.09
C VAL A 248 -42.10 -6.11 20.27
N PHE A 249 -42.49 -6.18 19.00
CA PHE A 249 -42.88 -5.13 18.04
C PHE A 249 -43.29 -3.74 18.57
N LEU A 250 -43.07 -2.69 17.75
CA LEU A 250 -44.12 -1.79 17.23
C LEU A 250 -43.59 -0.82 16.14
N TYR A 251 -44.30 -0.85 15.00
CA TYR A 251 -44.38 0.06 13.83
C TYR A 251 -43.15 0.40 12.99
#